data_AF-A0A7X7XN08-F1
#
_entry.id   AF-A0A7X7XN08-F1
#
_cell.length_a   1.000
_cell.length_b   1.000
_cell.length_c   1.000
_cell.angle_alpha   90.00
_cell.angle_beta   90.00
_cell.angle_gamma   90.00
#
_symmetry.space_group_name_H-M   'P 1'
#
loop_
_entity.id
_entity.type
_entity.pdbx_description
1 polymer ?
#
loop_
_entity_poly.entity_id
_entity_poly.type
_entity_poly.pdbx_seq_one_letter_code
_entity_poly.pdbx_strand_id
1 'polypeptide(L)'
;MTDTTTNGQSIRRAARQAAIAAQAKRRAQTAERDKRLDAAAITLIVALRERDALEHRAGAAIQAMLAEGLTLPDVVTWTAGETTLKEATRLAELAATGQARP
;
A
#
# COMPACT_ATOMS: atom_id res chain seq x y z
N MET A 1 -41.67 -33.24 38.76
CA MET A 1 -41.85 -32.69 37.40
C MET A 1 -41.15 -31.33 37.19
N THR A 2 -40.16 -30.95 38.01
CA THR A 2 -39.49 -29.63 37.96
C THR A 2 -38.11 -29.65 37.29
N ASP A 3 -37.54 -30.83 37.06
CA ASP A 3 -36.15 -30.96 36.56
C ASP A 3 -36.03 -30.70 35.05
N THR A 4 -37.02 -31.08 34.24
CA THR A 4 -36.96 -30.91 32.77
C THR A 4 -37.02 -29.44 32.34
N THR A 5 -37.84 -28.62 33.02
CA THR A 5 -37.96 -27.18 32.71
C THR A 5 -36.71 -26.40 33.11
N THR A 6 -36.11 -26.74 34.25
CA THR A 6 -34.86 -26.13 34.74
C THR A 6 -33.68 -26.47 33.81
N ASN A 7 -33.61 -27.71 33.34
CA ASN A 7 -32.56 -28.17 32.43
C ASN A 7 -32.65 -27.48 31.05
N GLY A 8 -33.87 -27.34 30.49
CA GLY A 8 -34.09 -26.62 29.23
C GLY A 8 -33.75 -25.12 29.31
N GLN A 9 -34.02 -24.47 30.45
CA GLN A 9 -33.61 -23.08 30.67
C GLN A 9 -32.09 -22.92 30.79
N SER A 10 -31.40 -23.87 31.43
CA SER A 10 -29.94 -23.89 31.55
C SER A 10 -29.26 -24.06 30.18
N ILE A 11 -29.75 -25.01 29.36
CA ILE A 11 -29.25 -25.25 27.99
C ILE A 11 -29.38 -23.99 27.12
N ARG A 12 -30.54 -23.30 27.18
CA ARG A 12 -30.76 -22.07 26.40
C ARG A 12 -29.82 -20.94 26.79
N ARG A 13 -29.55 -20.78 28.10
CA ARG A 13 -28.61 -19.77 28.60
C ARG A 13 -27.18 -20.06 28.16
N ALA A 14 -26.74 -21.31 28.27
CA ALA A 14 -25.43 -21.75 27.82
C ALA A 14 -25.25 -21.54 26.30
N ALA A 15 -26.26 -21.91 25.50
CA ALA A 15 -26.25 -21.70 24.06
C ALA A 15 -26.19 -20.21 23.70
N ARG A 16 -26.95 -19.35 24.39
CA ARG A 16 -26.92 -17.90 24.18
C ARG A 16 -25.54 -17.31 24.54
N GLN A 17 -24.96 -17.74 25.65
CA GLN A 17 -23.64 -17.28 26.08
C GLN A 17 -22.55 -17.69 25.08
N ALA A 18 -22.60 -18.93 24.58
CA ALA A 18 -21.68 -19.41 23.55
C ALA A 18 -21.82 -18.62 22.24
N ALA A 19 -23.06 -18.32 21.81
CA ALA A 19 -23.32 -17.51 20.63
C ALA A 19 -22.77 -16.08 20.76
N ILE A 20 -22.96 -15.43 21.91
CA ILE A 20 -22.43 -14.09 22.20
C ILE A 20 -20.89 -14.11 22.19
N ALA A 21 -20.26 -15.09 22.84
CA ALA A 21 -18.82 -15.22 22.86
C ALA A 21 -18.23 -15.44 21.45
N ALA A 22 -18.87 -16.28 20.63
CA ALA A 22 -18.47 -16.49 19.25
C ALA A 22 -18.61 -15.21 18.40
N GLN A 23 -19.68 -14.44 18.60
CA GLN A 23 -19.87 -13.15 17.93
C GLN A 23 -18.81 -12.11 18.36
N ALA A 24 -18.52 -12.03 19.66
CA ALA A 24 -17.47 -11.15 20.18
C ALA A 24 -16.10 -11.51 19.61
N LYS A 25 -15.77 -12.81 19.55
CA LYS A 25 -14.52 -13.29 18.94
C LYS A 25 -14.40 -12.89 17.48
N ARG A 26 -15.46 -13.09 16.68
CA ARG A 26 -15.46 -12.68 15.26
C ARG A 26 -15.27 -11.17 15.11
N ARG A 27 -15.97 -10.37 15.91
CA ARG A 27 -15.82 -8.91 15.89
C ARG A 27 -14.40 -8.47 16.25
N ALA A 28 -13.80 -9.07 17.29
CA ALA A 28 -12.43 -8.77 17.68
C ALA A 28 -11.43 -9.15 16.58
N GLN A 29 -11.62 -10.29 15.92
CA GLN A 29 -10.78 -10.73 14.80
C GLN A 29 -10.90 -9.81 13.59
N THR A 30 -12.11 -9.38 13.24
CA THR A 30 -12.33 -8.38 12.18
C THR A 30 -11.67 -7.06 12.54
N ALA A 31 -11.88 -6.53 13.74
CA ALA A 31 -11.28 -5.27 14.17
C ALA A 31 -9.74 -5.31 14.14
N GLU A 32 -9.14 -6.44 14.53
CA GLU A 32 -7.68 -6.60 14.48
C GLU A 32 -7.16 -6.75 13.04
N ARG A 33 -7.94 -7.36 12.15
CA ARG A 33 -7.62 -7.37 10.72
C ARG A 33 -7.67 -5.95 10.15
N ASP A 34 -8.74 -5.21 10.44
CA ASP A 34 -8.95 -3.85 9.93
C ASP A 34 -7.82 -2.93 10.39
N LYS A 35 -7.45 -2.97 11.69
CA LYS A 35 -6.29 -2.22 12.21
C LYS A 35 -4.99 -2.51 11.46
N ARG A 36 -4.71 -3.79 11.18
CA ARG A 36 -3.50 -4.18 10.43
C ARG A 36 -3.55 -3.71 8.98
N LEU A 37 -4.73 -3.72 8.35
CA LEU A 37 -4.91 -3.20 7.00
C LEU A 37 -4.76 -1.68 6.97
N ASP A 38 -5.32 -0.96 7.94
CA ASP A 38 -5.18 0.50 8.05
C ASP A 38 -3.71 0.90 8.21
N ALA A 39 -2.97 0.22 9.09
CA ALA A 39 -1.54 0.46 9.25
C ALA A 39 -0.76 0.18 7.96
N ALA A 40 -1.04 -0.94 7.28
CA ALA A 40 -0.41 -1.27 6.01
C ALA A 40 -0.75 -0.25 4.90
N ALA A 41 -1.99 0.24 4.86
CA ALA A 41 -2.44 1.24 3.90
C ALA A 41 -1.72 2.57 4.11
N ILE A 42 -1.58 3.03 5.35
CA ILE A 42 -0.81 4.25 5.68
C ILE A 42 0.64 4.09 5.22
N THR A 43 1.29 2.99 5.56
CA THR A 43 2.66 2.70 5.12
C THR A 43 2.79 2.71 3.61
N LEU A 44 1.86 2.09 2.89
CA LEU A 44 1.84 2.09 1.43
C LEU A 44 1.71 3.50 0.85
N ILE A 45 0.80 4.31 1.37
CA ILE A 45 0.59 5.69 0.91
C ILE A 45 1.87 6.51 1.11
N VAL A 46 2.51 6.42 2.28
CA VAL A 46 3.77 7.13 2.56
C VAL A 46 4.87 6.68 1.59
N ALA A 47 5.08 5.37 1.45
CA ALA A 47 6.09 4.82 0.55
C ALA A 47 5.87 5.23 -0.91
N LEU A 48 4.61 5.30 -1.38
CA LEU A 48 4.29 5.80 -2.71
C LEU A 48 4.65 7.27 -2.87
N ARG A 49 4.36 8.13 -1.88
CA ARG A 49 4.75 9.55 -1.93
C ARG A 49 6.25 9.75 -1.92
N GLU A 50 6.98 8.98 -1.12
CA GLU A 50 8.44 9.00 -1.10
C GLU A 50 9.02 8.56 -2.45
N ARG A 51 8.49 7.48 -3.03
CA ARG A 51 8.88 7.02 -4.37
C ARG A 51 8.63 8.11 -5.41
N ASP A 52 7.44 8.72 -5.42
CA ASP A 52 7.13 9.78 -6.37
C ASP A 52 8.12 10.95 -6.24
N ALA A 53 8.48 11.35 -5.01
CA ALA A 53 9.48 12.40 -4.78
C ALA A 53 10.88 12.02 -5.31
N LEU A 54 11.29 10.76 -5.16
CA LEU A 54 12.54 10.25 -5.72
C LEU A 54 12.52 10.24 -7.25
N GLU A 55 11.42 9.84 -7.87
CA GLU A 55 11.27 9.86 -9.33
C GLU A 55 11.33 11.28 -9.90
N HIS A 56 10.70 12.26 -9.24
CA HIS A 56 10.81 13.66 -9.64
C HIS A 56 12.26 14.16 -9.55
N ARG A 57 12.99 13.78 -8.48
CA ARG A 57 14.40 14.14 -8.34
C ARG A 57 15.26 13.51 -9.43
N ALA A 58 15.02 12.25 -9.78
CA ALA A 58 15.71 11.57 -10.87
C ALA A 58 15.42 12.24 -12.21
N GLY A 59 14.15 12.57 -12.50
CA GLY A 59 13.76 13.31 -13.69
C GLY A 59 14.42 14.69 -13.77
N ALA A 60 14.51 15.43 -12.65
CA ALA A 60 15.21 16.72 -12.60
C ALA A 60 16.71 16.58 -12.90
N ALA A 61 17.36 15.52 -12.41
CA ALA A 61 18.76 15.24 -12.75
C ALA A 61 18.94 14.95 -14.25
N ILE A 62 18.02 14.19 -14.85
CA ILE A 62 18.02 13.96 -16.30
C ILE A 62 17.84 15.28 -17.05
N GLN A 63 16.88 16.13 -16.66
CA GLN A 63 16.68 17.44 -17.29
C GLN A 63 17.93 18.33 -17.20
N ALA A 64 18.66 18.30 -16.09
CA ALA A 64 19.94 18.99 -15.97
C ALA A 64 20.98 18.45 -16.97
N MET A 65 21.10 17.14 -17.13
CA MET A 65 21.98 16.54 -18.15
C MET A 65 21.59 16.95 -19.58
N LEU A 66 20.29 16.97 -19.89
CA LEU A 66 19.79 17.41 -21.20
C LEU A 66 20.08 18.91 -21.44
N ALA A 67 20.02 19.74 -20.41
CA ALA A 67 20.34 21.17 -20.49
C ALA A 67 21.83 21.42 -20.81
N GLU A 68 22.73 20.49 -20.43
CA GLU A 68 24.15 20.47 -20.82
C GLU A 68 24.36 19.96 -22.26
N GLY A 69 23.29 19.68 -23.01
CA GLY A 69 23.33 19.29 -24.42
C GLY A 69 23.39 17.78 -24.67
N LEU A 70 23.24 16.95 -23.63
CA LEU A 70 23.18 15.49 -23.80
C LEU A 70 21.84 15.07 -24.41
N THR A 71 21.85 13.97 -25.15
CA THR A 71 20.64 13.26 -25.57
C THR A 71 20.26 12.17 -24.55
N LEU A 72 19.04 11.64 -24.61
CA LEU A 72 18.62 10.54 -23.71
C LEU A 72 19.49 9.28 -23.86
N PRO A 73 19.93 8.86 -25.06
CA PRO A 73 20.95 7.81 -25.20
C PRO A 73 22.27 8.14 -24.49
N ASP A 74 22.74 9.39 -24.55
CA ASP A 74 23.96 9.80 -23.86
C ASP A 74 23.79 9.68 -22.34
N VAL A 75 22.63 10.05 -21.80
CA VAL A 75 22.32 9.87 -20.38
C VAL A 75 22.48 8.41 -19.96
N VAL A 76 21.95 7.46 -20.74
CA VAL A 76 22.09 6.02 -20.47
C VAL A 76 23.56 5.59 -20.45
N THR A 77 24.35 6.07 -21.40
CA THR A 77 25.79 5.80 -21.46
C THR A 77 26.53 6.41 -20.27
N TRP A 78 26.22 7.65 -19.89
CA TRP A 78 26.83 8.35 -18.75
C TRP A 78 26.49 7.71 -17.40
N THR A 79 25.31 7.13 -17.26
CA THR A 79 24.92 6.35 -16.09
C THR A 79 25.42 4.91 -16.12
N ALA A 80 26.30 4.55 -17.07
CA ALA A 80 26.82 3.19 -17.26
C ALA A 80 25.72 2.11 -17.40
N GLY A 81 24.56 2.47 -17.94
CA GLY A 81 23.42 1.58 -18.10
C GLY A 81 22.58 1.31 -16.85
N GLU A 82 22.84 1.98 -15.71
CA GLU A 82 22.00 1.87 -14.50
C GLU A 82 20.57 2.37 -14.72
N THR A 83 20.33 3.16 -15.76
CA THR A 83 18.98 3.43 -16.29
C THR A 83 18.86 2.94 -17.73
N THR A 84 17.68 2.45 -18.08
CA THR A 84 17.36 2.13 -19.48
C THR A 84 16.91 3.38 -20.24
N LEU A 85 16.95 3.36 -21.58
CA LEU A 85 16.42 4.45 -22.41
C LEU A 85 14.92 4.68 -22.15
N LYS A 86 14.15 3.59 -21.95
CA LYS A 86 12.72 3.66 -21.62
C LYS A 86 12.49 4.40 -20.31
N GLU A 87 13.26 4.08 -19.28
CA GLU A 87 13.14 4.69 -17.97
C GLU A 87 13.61 6.15 -17.96
N ALA A 88 14.74 6.45 -18.61
CA ALA A 88 15.24 7.81 -18.78
C ALA A 88 14.21 8.70 -19.49
N THR A 89 13.56 8.17 -20.53
CA THR A 89 12.48 8.87 -21.24
C THR A 89 11.30 9.16 -20.31
N ARG A 90 10.80 8.14 -19.59
CA ARG A 90 9.67 8.29 -18.67
C ARG A 90 9.95 9.32 -17.57
N LEU A 91 11.14 9.28 -16.97
CA LEU A 91 11.53 10.19 -15.89
C LEU A 91 11.75 11.62 -16.41
N ALA A 92 12.32 11.79 -17.60
CA ALA A 92 12.44 13.10 -18.24
C ALA A 92 11.05 13.72 -18.51
N GLU A 93 10.11 12.93 -19.04
CA GLU A 93 8.74 13.35 -19.28
C GLU A 93 7.98 13.66 -17.98
N LEU A 94 8.18 12.85 -16.93
CA LEU A 94 7.61 13.10 -15.61
C LEU A 94 8.04 14.47 -15.07
N ALA A 95 9.33 14.82 -15.20
CA ALA A 95 9.82 16.13 -14.77
C ALA A 95 9.29 17.28 -15.64
N ALA A 96 9.09 17.06 -16.94
CA ALA A 96 8.61 18.09 -17.86
C ALA A 96 7.10 18.36 -17.74
N THR A 97 6.30 17.33 -17.47
CA THR A 97 4.83 17.39 -17.53
C THR A 97 4.16 17.21 -16.16
N GLY A 98 4.90 16.79 -15.14
CA GLY A 98 4.36 16.38 -13.84
C GLY A 98 3.53 15.09 -13.90
N GLN A 99 3.49 14.40 -15.03
CA GLN A 99 2.75 13.15 -15.23
C GLN A 99 3.68 12.09 -15.83
N ALA A 100 3.81 10.95 -15.15
CA ALA A 100 4.44 9.78 -15.75
C ALA A 100 3.40 9.10 -16.65
N ARG A 101 3.74 8.88 -17.92
CA ARG A 101 2.98 7.98 -18.79
C ARG A 101 3.11 6.54 -18.23
N PRO A 102 2.03 5.75 -18.19
CA PRO A 102 2.08 4.37 -17.68
C PRO A 102 3.07 3.47 -18.43
#